data_AF-A0A7M1QFT9-F1
#
_entry.id   AF-A0A7M1QFT9-F1
#
_cell.length_a   1.000
_cell.length_b   1.000
_cell.length_c   1.000
_cell.angle_alpha   90.00
_cell.angle_beta   90.00
_cell.angle_gamma   90.00
#
_symmetry.space_group_name_H-M   'P 1'
#
loop_
_entity.id
_entity.type
_entity.pdbx_description
1 polymer ?
#
loop_
_entity_poly.entity_id
_entity_poly.type
_entity_poly.pdbx_seq_one_letter_code
_entity_poly.pdbx_strand_id
1 'polypeptide(L)'
;MNLLLIRLIIFAVLFFAGLKLYRMYREWKLDHESQLDGESQQEAGQMVRCAWCKVHVPEADALRDQGEWFCSSAHRDRFLQEQRPED
;
A
#
# COMPACT_ATOMS: atom_id res chain seq x y z
N MET A 1 -34.22 17.74 42.57
CA MET A 1 -33.83 16.49 41.90
C MET A 1 -33.23 16.69 40.50
N ASN A 2 -32.60 17.86 40.21
CA ASN A 2 -32.11 18.19 38.86
C ASN A 2 -30.58 18.36 38.79
N LEU A 3 -29.91 18.50 39.95
CA LEU A 3 -28.45 18.68 40.03
C LEU A 3 -27.69 17.41 39.62
N LEU A 4 -28.24 16.23 39.90
CA LEU A 4 -27.65 14.95 39.46
C LEU A 4 -27.77 14.77 37.95
N LEU A 5 -28.88 15.21 37.34
CA LEU A 5 -29.08 15.15 35.88
C LEU A 5 -28.12 16.08 35.14
N ILE A 6 -27.93 17.32 35.61
CA ILE A 6 -26.97 18.26 35.00
C ILE A 6 -25.54 17.70 35.11
N ARG A 7 -25.17 17.11 36.26
CA ARG A 7 -23.87 16.50 36.46
C ARG A 7 -23.64 15.32 35.51
N LEU A 8 -24.65 14.46 35.33
CA LEU A 8 -24.59 13.33 34.39
C LEU A 8 -24.47 13.78 32.93
N ILE A 9 -25.18 14.82 32.53
CA ILE A 9 -25.08 15.38 31.18
C ILE A 9 -23.68 15.94 30.92
N ILE A 10 -23.09 16.64 31.89
CA ILE A 10 -21.72 17.15 31.78
C ILE A 10 -20.72 15.99 31.62
N PHE A 11 -20.84 14.93 32.43
CA PHE A 11 -19.99 13.74 32.29
C PHE A 11 -20.15 13.06 30.92
N ALA A 12 -21.39 12.93 30.43
CA ALA A 12 -21.66 12.34 29.13
C ALA A 12 -21.03 13.15 27.99
N VAL A 13 -21.15 14.49 28.03
CA VAL A 13 -20.55 15.38 27.03
C VAL A 13 -19.03 15.34 27.09
N LEU A 14 -18.42 15.36 28.27
CA LEU A 14 -16.97 15.25 28.44
C LEU A 14 -16.44 13.90 27.92
N PHE A 15 -17.14 12.81 28.24
CA PHE A 15 -16.78 11.48 27.76
C PHE A 15 -16.87 11.38 26.23
N PHE A 16 -17.93 11.91 25.64
CA PHE A 16 -18.12 11.89 24.19
C PHE A 16 -17.10 12.77 23.46
N ALA A 17 -16.80 13.95 24.00
CA ALA A 17 -15.75 14.84 23.47
C ALA A 17 -14.38 14.17 23.54
N GLY A 18 -14.05 13.52 24.67
CA GLY A 18 -12.82 12.76 24.84
C GLY A 18 -12.71 11.60 23.86
N LEU A 19 -13.77 10.81 23.68
CA LEU A 19 -13.81 9.73 22.68
C LEU A 19 -13.66 10.25 21.25
N LYS A 20 -14.31 11.36 20.90
CA LYS A 20 -14.19 11.97 19.57
C LYS A 20 -12.76 12.44 19.30
N LEU A 21 -12.14 13.12 20.27
CA LEU A 21 -10.75 13.57 20.17
C LEU A 21 -9.79 12.39 20.07
N TYR A 22 -10.02 11.32 20.86
CA TYR A 22 -9.22 10.11 20.83
C TYR A 22 -9.32 9.39 19.49
N ARG A 23 -10.52 9.30 18.89
CA ARG A 23 -10.71 8.74 17.54
C ARG A 23 -9.96 9.54 16.49
N MET A 24 -10.09 10.87 16.50
CA MET A 24 -9.42 11.76 15.56
C MET A 24 -7.89 11.73 15.72
N TYR A 25 -7.39 11.68 16.95
CA TYR A 25 -5.96 11.55 17.24
C TYR A 25 -5.41 10.20 16.78
N ARG A 26 -6.18 9.11 16.95
CA ARG A 26 -5.81 7.78 16.48
C ARG A 26 -5.75 7.71 14.95
N GLU A 27 -6.71 8.33 14.26
CA GLU A 27 -6.71 8.45 12.79
C GLU A 27 -5.48 9.24 12.30
N TRP A 28 -5.14 10.37 12.93
CA TRP A 28 -3.93 11.14 12.59
C TRP A 28 -2.63 10.38 12.83
N LYS A 29 -2.55 9.56 13.89
CA LYS A 29 -1.37 8.75 14.18
C LYS A 29 -1.25 7.55 13.23
N LEU A 30 -2.37 6.91 12.89
CA LEU A 30 -2.41 5.84 11.88
C LEU A 30 -2.04 6.35 10.48
N ASP A 31 -2.31 7.61 10.16
CA ASP A 31 -1.90 8.22 8.87
C ASP A 31 -0.39 8.50 8.80
N HIS A 32 0.28 8.68 9.95
CA HIS A 32 1.75 8.75 10.03
C HIS A 32 2.41 7.37 10.01
N GLU A 33 1.75 6.34 10.56
CA GLU A 33 2.24 4.97 10.54
C GLU A 33 1.97 4.30 9.19
N SER A 34 0.87 4.65 8.49
CA SER A 34 0.60 4.25 7.11
C SER A 34 1.56 4.88 6.09
N GLN A 35 2.31 5.92 6.46
CA GLN A 35 3.38 6.45 5.62
C GLN A 35 4.65 5.60 5.72
N LEU A 36 4.90 4.97 6.88
CA LEU A 36 6.02 4.05 7.11
C LEU A 36 5.69 2.60 6.69
N ASP A 37 4.47 2.11 6.95
CA ASP A 37 3.99 0.82 6.43
C ASP A 37 3.58 0.93 4.96
N GLY A 38 3.19 2.11 4.49
CA GLY A 38 2.93 2.41 3.08
C GLY A 38 4.18 2.42 2.23
N GLU A 39 5.36 2.73 2.77
CA GLU A 39 6.63 2.47 2.07
C GLU A 39 6.87 0.97 1.90
N SER A 40 6.55 0.12 2.90
CA SER A 40 6.68 -1.34 2.73
C SER A 40 5.61 -1.95 1.80
N GLN A 41 4.43 -1.34 1.72
CA GLN A 41 3.33 -1.78 0.84
C GLN A 41 3.41 -1.15 -0.56
N GLN A 42 4.09 -0.01 -0.74
CA GLN A 42 4.46 0.56 -2.04
C GLN A 42 5.76 -0.03 -2.59
N GLU A 43 6.67 -0.53 -1.76
CA GLU A 43 7.78 -1.39 -2.17
C GLU A 43 7.30 -2.77 -2.62
N ALA A 44 6.17 -3.25 -2.09
CA ALA A 44 5.35 -4.28 -2.75
C ALA A 44 4.61 -3.69 -3.97
N GLY A 45 5.33 -2.93 -4.80
CA GLY A 45 4.87 -2.35 -6.04
C GLY A 45 4.21 -3.40 -6.91
N GLN A 46 3.35 -2.93 -7.83
CA GLN A 46 2.55 -3.76 -8.73
C GLN A 46 3.32 -5.03 -9.14
N MET A 47 2.85 -6.19 -8.67
CA MET A 47 3.51 -7.46 -8.99
C MET A 47 3.27 -7.75 -10.46
N VAL A 48 4.33 -7.66 -11.27
CA VAL A 48 4.27 -7.94 -12.70
C VAL A 48 4.81 -9.34 -12.97
N ARG A 49 4.23 -10.00 -13.97
CA ARG A 49 4.63 -11.35 -14.34
C ARG A 49 5.70 -11.28 -15.43
N CYS A 50 6.83 -11.95 -15.22
CA CYS A 50 7.84 -12.07 -16.27
C CYS A 50 7.28 -12.83 -17.49
N ALA A 51 7.44 -12.29 -18.70
CA ALA A 51 6.97 -12.93 -19.93
C ALA A 51 7.69 -14.26 -20.23
N TRP A 52 8.95 -14.37 -19.83
CA TRP A 52 9.80 -15.55 -20.07
C TRP A 52 9.61 -16.66 -19.01
N CYS A 53 9.95 -16.38 -17.75
CA CYS A 53 9.93 -17.40 -16.67
C CYS A 53 8.59 -17.48 -15.92
N LYS A 54 7.64 -16.56 -16.18
CA LYS A 54 6.32 -16.46 -15.51
C LYS A 54 6.39 -16.25 -13.99
N VAL A 55 7.55 -15.93 -13.45
CA VAL A 55 7.72 -15.54 -12.05
C VAL A 55 7.11 -14.15 -11.83
N HIS A 56 6.45 -13.98 -10.70
CA HIS A 56 5.98 -12.67 -10.26
C HIS A 56 7.13 -11.95 -9.56
N VAL A 57 7.42 -10.75 -10.03
CA VAL A 57 8.45 -9.87 -9.47
C VAL A 57 7.83 -8.49 -9.26
N PRO A 58 8.25 -7.74 -8.22
CA PRO A 58 7.78 -6.37 -8.03
C PRO A 58 8.18 -5.50 -9.22
N GLU A 59 7.30 -4.60 -9.67
CA GLU A 59 7.55 -3.68 -10.80
C GLU A 59 8.86 -2.89 -10.62
N ALA A 60 9.23 -2.53 -9.39
CA ALA A 60 10.47 -1.83 -9.07
C ALA A 60 11.74 -2.59 -9.50
N ASP A 61 11.72 -3.93 -9.44
CA ASP A 61 12.83 -4.80 -9.86
C ASP A 61 12.63 -5.36 -11.28
N ALA A 62 11.49 -5.06 -11.92
CA ALA A 62 11.17 -5.55 -13.24
C ALA A 62 11.73 -4.65 -14.35
N LEU A 63 12.34 -5.27 -15.35
CA LEU A 63 12.73 -4.62 -16.59
C LEU A 63 11.54 -4.63 -17.56
N ARG A 64 11.17 -3.46 -18.06
CA ARG A 64 10.13 -3.30 -19.08
C ARG A 64 10.77 -3.21 -20.46
N ASP A 65 10.35 -4.07 -21.39
CA ASP A 65 10.81 -4.03 -22.78
C ASP A 65 9.67 -4.42 -23.74
N GLN A 66 9.47 -3.63 -24.80
CA GLN A 66 8.39 -3.82 -25.80
C GLN A 66 6.96 -4.01 -25.23
N GLY A 67 6.70 -3.55 -24.02
CA GLY A 67 5.40 -3.70 -23.35
C GLY A 67 5.27 -4.95 -22.48
N GLU A 68 6.28 -5.82 -22.47
CA GLU A 68 6.39 -6.99 -21.60
C GLU A 68 7.33 -6.72 -20.42
N TRP A 69 7.14 -7.49 -19.35
CA TRP A 69 7.94 -7.40 -18.12
C TRP A 69 8.92 -8.56 -17.99
N PHE A 70 10.11 -8.30 -17.46
CA PHE A 70 11.17 -9.27 -17.28
C PHE A 70 11.83 -9.15 -15.91
N CYS A 71 12.09 -10.27 -15.23
CA CYS A 71 12.77 -10.23 -13.94
C CYS A 71 14.29 -10.00 -14.05
N SER A 72 14.87 -10.05 -15.25
CA SER A 72 16.30 -9.81 -15.47
C SER A 72 16.59 -9.51 -16.95
N SER A 73 17.73 -8.88 -17.22
CA SER A 73 18.20 -8.61 -18.59
C SER A 73 18.41 -9.89 -19.39
N ALA A 74 18.90 -10.95 -18.75
CA ALA A 74 19.09 -12.26 -19.39
C ALA A 74 17.78 -12.84 -19.94
N HIS A 75 16.66 -12.68 -19.22
CA HIS A 75 15.35 -13.15 -19.68
C HIS A 75 14.78 -12.31 -20.81
N ARG A 76 14.96 -10.99 -20.76
CA ARG A 76 14.63 -10.10 -21.87
C ARG A 76 15.39 -10.52 -23.13
N ASP A 77 16.71 -10.69 -23.03
CA ASP A 77 17.55 -10.99 -24.19
C ASP A 77 17.21 -12.36 -24.81
N ARG A 78 16.85 -13.36 -23.99
CA ARG A 78 16.34 -14.65 -24.49
C ARG A 78 15.03 -14.49 -25.24
N PHE A 79 14.08 -13.76 -24.66
CA PHE A 79 12.78 -13.53 -25.25
C PHE A 79 12.86 -12.75 -26.58
N LEU A 80 13.76 -11.77 -26.67
CA LEU A 80 14.01 -11.01 -27.91
C LEU A 80 14.67 -11.86 -28.99
N GLN A 81 15.57 -12.78 -28.61
CA GLN A 81 16.22 -13.69 -29.57
C GLN A 81 15.23 -14.66 -30.21
N GLU A 82 14.28 -15.20 -29.44
CA GLU A 82 13.25 -16.10 -29.97
C GLU A 82 12.18 -15.38 -30.77
N GLN A 83 11.91 -14.10 -30.47
CA GLN A 83 10.99 -13.29 -31.26
C GLN A 83 11.57 -12.80 -32.57
N ARG A 84 12.90 -12.83 -32.78
CA ARG A 84 13.50 -12.47 -34.05
C ARG A 84 13.17 -13.58 -35.05
N PRO A 85 12.22 -13.37 -35.99
CA PRO A 85 11.92 -14.38 -36.98
C PRO A 85 13.17 -14.55 -37.85
N GLU A 86 13.53 -15.80 -38.15
CA GLU A 86 14.47 -16.08 -39.23
C GLU A 86 13.80 -15.65 -40.54
N ASP A 87 14.40 -14.67 -41.22
CA ASP A 87 14.06 -14.24 -42.60
C ASP A 87 14.29 -15.38 -43.61
#